data_AF-A0AA38UMZ7-F1
#
_entry.id   AF-A0AA38UMZ7-F1
#
_cell.length_a   1.000
_cell.length_b   1.000
_cell.length_c   1.000
_cell.angle_alpha   90.00
_cell.angle_beta   90.00
_cell.angle_gamma   90.00
#
_symmetry.space_group_name_H-M   'P 1'
#
loop_
_entity.id
_entity.type
_entity.pdbx_description
1 polymer ?
#
loop_
_entity_poly.entity_id
_entity_poly.type
_entity_poly.pdbx_seq_one_letter_code
_entity_poly.pdbx_strand_id
1 'polypeptide(L)'
;MAVTSVSRSIVKQVLAVETPEGAGALVRRSIGSMTLRNLSPFLMLDHFQISKGAGFPDHPHRGQATVTYMLEGTSRHEDSAGHKGTIETGGVQWMCAGKGIIHAEMPVHEEGLPDPRGMQLWIDLPKEYKMVDPSYQELGPNEIPSAYPEGPEGSVKIKVVSGKSHGVESPVRHLGGCWYFHLSFSEKGKTVFQEIPELKWTAFIYIWKGSVIIGNSTMPAESFHTLVLSANEGETGVQMTSGEDDTQFILVAGEPLDQTVFQYGPFVMTTREEIQKTLMDYQFGRNGFEKAHTWQSEIGKQ
;
A
#
# COMPACT_ATOMS: atom_id res chain seq x y z
N MET A 1 17.34 -11.80 27.27
CA MET A 1 18.45 -10.99 26.73
C MET A 1 17.81 -9.75 26.11
N ALA A 2 18.31 -8.54 26.38
CA ALA A 2 17.79 -7.36 25.70
C ALA A 2 18.08 -7.54 24.20
N VAL A 3 17.03 -7.57 23.38
CA VAL A 3 17.18 -7.62 21.92
C VAL A 3 17.83 -6.29 21.55
N THR A 4 19.06 -6.34 21.04
CA THR A 4 19.78 -5.13 20.61
C THR A 4 19.03 -4.52 19.43
N SER A 5 18.61 -3.26 19.54
CA SER A 5 18.01 -2.53 18.44
C SER A 5 19.08 -2.17 17.41
N VAL A 6 19.06 -2.82 16.25
CA VAL A 6 20.00 -2.60 15.16
C VAL A 6 19.20 -2.11 13.96
N SER A 7 19.43 -0.85 13.59
CA SER A 7 18.67 -0.20 12.52
C SER A 7 19.13 -0.68 11.14
N ARG A 8 18.15 -0.94 10.27
CA ARG A 8 18.30 -0.98 8.83
C ARG A 8 18.79 0.38 8.30
N SER A 9 19.40 0.35 7.11
CA SER A 9 19.94 1.49 6.37
C SER A 9 19.28 1.61 4.99
N ILE A 10 19.42 2.77 4.35
CA ILE A 10 18.88 2.98 2.99
C ILE A 10 19.82 2.31 1.98
N VAL A 11 19.32 1.36 1.20
CA VAL A 11 20.07 0.73 0.09
C VAL A 11 19.74 1.33 -1.26
N LYS A 12 18.59 1.99 -1.38
CA LYS A 12 18.16 2.66 -2.61
C LYS A 12 17.13 3.75 -2.31
N GLN A 13 17.24 4.87 -2.99
CA GLN A 13 16.27 5.96 -2.96
C GLN A 13 15.69 6.16 -4.36
N VAL A 14 14.36 6.25 -4.46
CA VAL A 14 13.62 6.37 -5.73
C VAL A 14 12.62 7.50 -5.62
N LEU A 15 12.80 8.55 -6.44
CA LEU A 15 11.81 9.62 -6.58
C LEU A 15 10.57 9.08 -7.28
N ALA A 16 9.40 9.28 -6.69
CA ALA A 16 8.12 8.95 -7.29
C ALA A 16 7.74 9.98 -8.35
N VAL A 17 7.50 9.52 -9.57
CA VAL A 17 7.24 10.36 -10.73
C VAL A 17 5.77 10.33 -11.12
N GLU A 18 5.25 11.47 -11.58
CA GLU A 18 3.86 11.56 -12.04
C GLU A 18 3.64 10.67 -13.26
N THR A 19 2.57 9.87 -13.20
CA THR A 19 2.21 8.85 -14.18
C THR A 19 0.69 8.93 -14.39
N PRO A 20 0.20 8.99 -15.64
CA PRO A 20 -1.22 8.92 -15.92
C PRO A 20 -1.74 7.49 -15.75
N GLU A 21 -2.92 7.36 -15.15
CA GLU A 21 -3.61 6.09 -14.92
C GLU A 21 -5.12 6.25 -15.08
N GLY A 22 -5.83 5.11 -15.16
CA GLY A 22 -7.29 5.08 -15.20
C GLY A 22 -7.90 6.01 -16.25
N ALA A 23 -8.92 6.77 -15.83
CA ALA A 23 -9.53 7.81 -16.63
C ALA A 23 -9.11 9.19 -16.11
N GLY A 24 -8.03 9.74 -16.68
CA GLY A 24 -7.55 11.09 -16.37
C GLY A 24 -6.91 11.26 -14.98
N ALA A 25 -6.66 10.16 -14.26
CA ALA A 25 -6.02 10.19 -12.95
C ALA A 25 -4.51 10.41 -13.09
N LEU A 26 -3.93 11.19 -12.17
CA LEU A 26 -2.48 11.34 -12.04
C LEU A 26 -2.03 10.79 -10.70
N VAL A 27 -1.01 9.94 -10.74
CA VAL A 27 -0.41 9.31 -9.57
C VAL A 27 1.09 9.51 -9.56
N ARG A 28 1.70 9.62 -8.38
CA ARG A 28 3.16 9.53 -8.23
C ARG A 28 3.54 8.08 -8.03
N ARG A 29 4.16 7.46 -9.03
CA ARG A 29 4.57 6.05 -9.00
C ARG A 29 6.03 5.89 -8.60
N SER A 30 6.29 4.96 -7.69
CA SER A 30 7.64 4.59 -7.23
C SER A 30 7.94 3.12 -7.52
N ILE A 31 7.46 2.18 -6.70
CA ILE A 31 7.47 0.74 -7.00
C ILE A 31 6.56 0.52 -8.21
N GLY A 32 7.01 -0.27 -9.18
CA GLY A 32 6.37 -0.43 -10.50
C GLY A 32 6.94 0.50 -11.57
N SER A 33 7.81 1.46 -11.22
CA SER A 33 8.51 2.31 -12.19
C SER A 33 9.67 1.58 -12.88
N MET A 34 10.24 2.18 -13.94
CA MET A 34 11.42 1.61 -14.61
C MET A 34 12.64 1.48 -13.69
N THR A 35 12.77 2.36 -12.70
CA THR A 35 13.90 2.36 -11.76
C THR A 35 13.71 1.37 -10.62
N LEU A 36 12.47 0.96 -10.32
CA LEU A 36 12.13 -0.04 -9.30
C LEU A 36 10.91 -0.86 -9.75
N ARG A 37 11.13 -1.78 -10.71
CA ARG A 37 10.06 -2.51 -11.39
C ARG A 37 9.16 -3.32 -10.44
N ASN A 38 9.75 -3.91 -9.41
CA ASN A 38 9.05 -4.52 -8.28
C ASN A 38 10.02 -4.59 -7.09
N LEU A 39 9.46 -4.90 -5.93
CA LEU A 39 10.18 -5.03 -4.67
C LEU A 39 9.48 -6.12 -3.85
N SER A 40 9.70 -7.40 -4.18
CA SER A 40 8.94 -8.54 -3.63
C SER A 40 8.74 -8.44 -2.11
N PRO A 41 7.50 -8.53 -1.59
CA PRO A 41 6.27 -8.89 -2.29
C PRO A 41 5.54 -7.72 -2.98
N PHE A 42 6.06 -6.50 -2.93
CA PHE A 42 5.40 -5.30 -3.45
C PHE A 42 5.56 -5.16 -4.96
N LEU A 43 4.42 -4.96 -5.64
CA LEU A 43 4.34 -4.90 -7.10
C LEU A 43 4.28 -3.45 -7.59
N MET A 44 3.56 -2.60 -6.85
CA MET A 44 3.30 -1.22 -7.23
C MET A 44 3.02 -0.38 -6.00
N LEU A 45 3.50 0.87 -5.98
CA LEU A 45 3.11 1.88 -5.01
C LEU A 45 2.84 3.19 -5.74
N ASP A 46 1.59 3.61 -5.68
CA ASP A 46 1.12 4.87 -6.20
C ASP A 46 0.63 5.76 -5.07
N HIS A 47 1.09 7.01 -5.08
CA HIS A 47 0.58 8.08 -4.26
C HIS A 47 -0.31 8.97 -5.14
N PHE A 48 -1.62 8.87 -4.97
CA PHE A 48 -2.59 9.52 -5.82
C PHE A 48 -3.11 10.82 -5.22
N GLN A 49 -3.44 11.77 -6.08
CA GLN A 49 -4.25 12.94 -5.77
C GLN A 49 -5.17 13.16 -6.98
N ILE A 50 -6.45 12.84 -6.84
CA ILE A 50 -7.34 12.71 -8.00
C ILE A 50 -8.26 13.93 -8.11
N SER A 51 -8.10 14.68 -9.20
CA SER A 51 -8.95 15.81 -9.51
C SER A 51 -10.33 15.42 -10.00
N LYS A 52 -11.28 16.36 -9.90
CA LYS A 52 -12.67 16.14 -10.30
C LYS A 52 -12.79 15.67 -11.75
N GLY A 53 -13.61 14.65 -11.97
CA GLY A 53 -13.82 14.04 -13.29
C GLY A 53 -12.78 13.00 -13.68
N ALA A 54 -11.83 12.68 -12.79
CA ALA A 54 -10.89 11.59 -12.95
C ALA A 54 -11.14 10.47 -11.93
N GLY A 55 -10.63 9.27 -12.21
CA GLY A 55 -10.75 8.12 -11.32
C GLY A 55 -10.30 6.82 -11.97
N PHE A 56 -10.66 5.70 -11.34
CA PHE A 56 -10.35 4.36 -11.80
C PHE A 56 -11.67 3.61 -12.05
N PRO A 57 -12.26 3.76 -13.26
CA PRO A 57 -13.50 3.06 -13.61
C PRO A 57 -13.27 1.54 -13.68
N ASP A 58 -14.31 0.78 -14.04
CA ASP A 58 -14.32 -0.68 -14.05
C ASP A 58 -13.05 -1.29 -14.65
N HIS A 59 -12.28 -1.96 -13.80
CA HIS A 59 -11.04 -2.63 -14.19
C HIS A 59 -10.85 -3.93 -13.40
N PRO A 60 -10.20 -4.95 -13.99
CA PRO A 60 -10.01 -6.23 -13.34
C PRO A 60 -8.73 -6.26 -12.48
N HIS A 61 -8.61 -7.26 -11.59
CA HIS A 61 -7.37 -7.72 -10.96
C HIS A 61 -7.39 -9.24 -10.77
N ARG A 62 -6.21 -9.89 -10.77
CA ARG A 62 -6.05 -11.30 -10.35
C ARG A 62 -4.67 -11.54 -9.74
N GLY A 63 -4.64 -12.36 -8.69
CA GLY A 63 -3.40 -12.92 -8.12
C GLY A 63 -2.62 -11.97 -7.21
N GLN A 64 -3.22 -10.85 -6.81
CA GLN A 64 -2.64 -9.85 -5.93
C GLN A 64 -3.66 -9.36 -4.90
N ALA A 65 -3.17 -8.68 -3.86
CA ALA A 65 -3.97 -7.83 -3.01
C ALA A 65 -3.70 -6.36 -3.34
N THR A 66 -4.72 -5.50 -3.18
CA THR A 66 -4.59 -4.05 -3.26
C THR A 66 -4.94 -3.45 -1.90
N VAL A 67 -4.14 -2.48 -1.47
CA VAL A 67 -4.37 -1.74 -0.23
C VAL A 67 -4.54 -0.27 -0.58
N THR A 68 -5.76 0.23 -0.39
CA THR A 68 -6.12 1.63 -0.58
C THR A 68 -6.16 2.31 0.79
N TYR A 69 -5.27 3.26 1.03
CA TYR A 69 -5.20 4.02 2.28
C TYR A 69 -5.38 5.52 2.03
N MET A 70 -6.43 6.12 2.60
CA MET A 70 -6.75 7.53 2.36
C MET A 70 -5.97 8.46 3.29
N LEU A 71 -5.31 9.46 2.71
CA LEU A 71 -4.64 10.53 3.45
C LEU A 71 -5.55 11.75 3.65
N GLU A 72 -6.29 12.13 2.60
CA GLU A 72 -7.21 13.29 2.60
C GLU A 72 -8.41 12.97 1.71
N GLY A 73 -9.59 13.49 2.06
CA GLY A 73 -10.83 13.25 1.29
C GLY A 73 -11.37 11.83 1.44
N THR A 74 -12.19 11.41 0.47
CA THR A 74 -12.82 10.08 0.47
C THR A 74 -12.85 9.48 -0.94
N SER A 75 -12.93 8.16 -1.02
CA SER A 75 -13.07 7.40 -2.27
C SER A 75 -14.17 6.35 -2.13
N ARG A 76 -15.00 6.18 -3.15
CA ARG A 76 -15.98 5.10 -3.23
C ARG A 76 -15.42 3.95 -4.04
N HIS A 77 -15.76 2.73 -3.65
CA HIS A 77 -15.51 1.55 -4.46
C HIS A 77 -16.79 0.74 -4.66
N GLU A 78 -16.82 0.00 -5.77
CA GLU A 78 -17.91 -0.90 -6.12
C GLU A 78 -17.33 -2.06 -6.92
N ASP A 79 -17.76 -3.30 -6.64
CA ASP A 79 -17.26 -4.48 -7.33
C ASP A 79 -18.37 -5.34 -7.98
N SER A 80 -17.91 -6.24 -8.84
CA SER A 80 -18.74 -7.24 -9.52
C SER A 80 -19.32 -8.31 -8.58
N ALA A 81 -18.81 -8.48 -7.36
CA ALA A 81 -19.38 -9.38 -6.36
C ALA A 81 -20.54 -8.74 -5.57
N GLY A 82 -20.75 -7.42 -5.71
CA GLY A 82 -21.79 -6.65 -5.05
C GLY A 82 -21.31 -5.92 -3.79
N HIS A 83 -20.01 -5.93 -3.48
CA HIS A 83 -19.45 -5.10 -2.42
C HIS A 83 -19.32 -3.66 -2.90
N LYS A 84 -19.66 -2.74 -2.00
CA LYS A 84 -19.48 -1.30 -2.21
C LYS A 84 -19.30 -0.62 -0.87
N GLY A 85 -18.57 0.48 -0.87
CA GLY A 85 -18.24 1.20 0.34
C GLY A 85 -17.57 2.53 0.05
N THR A 86 -17.30 3.26 1.12
CA THR A 86 -16.60 4.54 1.10
C THR A 86 -15.40 4.43 2.03
N ILE A 87 -14.22 4.71 1.51
CA ILE A 87 -12.98 4.78 2.27
C ILE A 87 -12.80 6.24 2.66
N GLU A 88 -12.93 6.53 3.95
CA GLU A 88 -12.79 7.88 4.50
C GLU A 88 -11.33 8.21 4.81
N THR A 89 -11.03 9.49 5.03
CA THR A 89 -9.71 9.96 5.45
C THR A 89 -9.18 9.15 6.63
N GLY A 90 -8.01 8.54 6.45
CA GLY A 90 -7.36 7.73 7.46
C GLY A 90 -7.94 6.34 7.65
N GLY A 91 -8.91 5.93 6.82
CA GLY A 91 -9.39 4.56 6.69
C GLY A 91 -8.60 3.76 5.64
N VAL A 92 -8.81 2.45 5.63
CA VAL A 92 -8.14 1.51 4.72
C VAL A 92 -9.15 0.52 4.13
N GLN A 93 -8.95 0.20 2.86
CA GLN A 93 -9.46 -1.02 2.26
C GLN A 93 -8.29 -1.94 1.93
N TRP A 94 -8.39 -3.19 2.38
CA TRP A 94 -7.51 -4.28 2.00
C TRP A 94 -8.31 -5.29 1.17
N MET A 95 -8.15 -5.24 -0.15
CA MET A 95 -8.83 -6.12 -1.09
C MET A 95 -7.88 -7.25 -1.51
N CYS A 96 -8.28 -8.50 -1.31
CA CYS A 96 -7.63 -9.64 -1.94
C CYS A 96 -8.37 -9.95 -3.25
N ALA A 97 -7.72 -9.76 -4.39
CA ALA A 97 -8.34 -10.05 -5.69
C ALA A 97 -8.43 -11.56 -5.97
N GLY A 98 -7.51 -12.36 -5.42
CA GLY A 98 -7.50 -13.82 -5.57
C GLY A 98 -7.70 -14.25 -7.02
N LYS A 99 -8.66 -15.15 -7.26
CA LYS A 99 -9.01 -15.70 -8.58
C LYS A 99 -9.59 -14.69 -9.57
N GLY A 100 -9.91 -13.46 -9.17
CA GLY A 100 -10.42 -12.46 -10.08
C GLY A 100 -11.48 -11.57 -9.46
N ILE A 101 -11.31 -10.26 -9.62
CA ILE A 101 -12.32 -9.27 -9.29
C ILE A 101 -12.34 -8.18 -10.34
N ILE A 102 -13.49 -7.56 -10.53
CA ILE A 102 -13.66 -6.36 -11.35
C ILE A 102 -14.31 -5.34 -10.44
N HIS A 103 -13.72 -4.15 -10.37
CA HIS A 103 -14.17 -3.09 -9.49
C HIS A 103 -13.88 -1.71 -10.09
N ALA A 104 -14.52 -0.70 -9.51
CA ALA A 104 -14.21 0.71 -9.73
C ALA A 104 -13.81 1.36 -8.41
N GLU A 105 -12.93 2.36 -8.49
CA GLU A 105 -12.49 3.21 -7.37
C GLU A 105 -12.59 4.67 -7.83
N MET A 106 -13.57 5.40 -7.31
CA MET A 106 -13.92 6.74 -7.76
C MET A 106 -13.84 7.74 -6.60
N PRO A 107 -13.05 8.82 -6.73
CA PRO A 107 -12.97 9.86 -5.70
C PRO A 107 -14.34 10.52 -5.49
N VAL A 108 -14.59 11.00 -4.27
CA VAL A 108 -15.73 11.85 -3.96
C VAL A 108 -15.24 13.28 -3.80
N HIS A 109 -15.73 14.18 -4.65
CA HIS A 109 -15.43 15.60 -4.57
C HIS A 109 -16.60 16.36 -3.95
N GLU A 110 -16.28 17.13 -2.91
CA GLU A 110 -17.23 18.06 -2.28
C GLU A 110 -16.71 19.49 -2.39
N GLU A 111 -17.62 20.46 -2.46
CA GLU A 111 -17.27 21.86 -2.60
C GLU A 111 -16.51 22.36 -1.35
N GLY A 112 -15.33 22.97 -1.57
CA GLY A 112 -14.50 23.49 -0.48
C GLY A 112 -13.58 22.46 0.19
N LEU A 113 -13.62 21.19 -0.20
CA LEU A 113 -12.67 20.17 0.26
C LEU A 113 -11.53 19.96 -0.75
N PRO A 114 -10.33 19.54 -0.31
CA PRO A 114 -9.24 19.20 -1.21
C PRO A 114 -9.57 17.94 -2.03
N ASP A 115 -8.90 17.83 -3.19
CA ASP A 115 -8.96 16.62 -4.03
C ASP A 115 -8.54 15.38 -3.22
N PRO A 116 -9.28 14.25 -3.30
CA PRO A 116 -8.96 13.05 -2.56
C PRO A 116 -7.54 12.55 -2.85
N ARG A 117 -6.81 12.25 -1.77
CA ARG A 117 -5.40 11.90 -1.78
C ARG A 117 -5.17 10.64 -0.95
N GLY A 118 -4.34 9.73 -1.44
CA GLY A 118 -4.11 8.47 -0.78
C GLY A 118 -2.98 7.65 -1.39
N MET A 119 -2.85 6.42 -0.93
CA MET A 119 -1.87 5.44 -1.39
C MET A 119 -2.59 4.21 -1.92
N GLN A 120 -2.12 3.69 -3.06
CA GLN A 120 -2.46 2.38 -3.58
C GLN A 120 -1.20 1.50 -3.55
N LEU A 121 -1.21 0.46 -2.74
CA LEU A 121 -0.14 -0.55 -2.69
C LEU A 121 -0.65 -1.87 -3.27
N TRP A 122 0.08 -2.43 -4.23
CA TRP A 122 -0.17 -3.78 -4.72
C TRP A 122 0.82 -4.75 -4.10
N ILE A 123 0.29 -5.84 -3.56
CA ILE A 123 1.04 -6.89 -2.87
C ILE A 123 0.81 -8.20 -3.61
N ASP A 124 1.89 -8.84 -4.04
CA ASP A 124 1.85 -10.15 -4.66
C ASP A 124 1.33 -11.18 -3.67
N LEU A 125 0.37 -12.02 -4.08
CA LEU A 125 -0.08 -13.13 -3.25
C LEU A 125 0.90 -14.30 -3.38
N PRO A 126 1.20 -15.03 -2.29
CA PRO A 126 1.83 -16.34 -2.38
C PRO A 126 1.08 -17.23 -3.36
N LYS A 127 1.80 -18.07 -4.10
CA LYS A 127 1.26 -18.91 -5.18
C LYS A 127 -0.02 -19.65 -4.79
N GLU A 128 -0.07 -20.23 -3.61
CA GLU A 128 -1.22 -20.96 -3.08
C GLU A 128 -2.47 -20.10 -2.87
N TYR A 129 -2.32 -18.78 -2.72
CA TYR A 129 -3.42 -17.85 -2.50
C TYR A 129 -3.86 -17.11 -3.77
N LYS A 130 -3.16 -17.25 -4.90
CA LYS A 130 -3.49 -16.53 -6.15
C LYS A 130 -4.86 -16.86 -6.74
N MET A 131 -5.47 -17.98 -6.33
CA MET A 131 -6.75 -18.46 -6.85
C MET A 131 -7.83 -18.62 -5.77
N VAL A 132 -7.66 -18.02 -4.59
CA VAL A 132 -8.73 -17.97 -3.56
C VAL A 132 -9.88 -17.08 -4.00
N ASP A 133 -11.01 -17.20 -3.32
CA ASP A 133 -12.12 -16.27 -3.53
C ASP A 133 -11.72 -14.83 -3.13
N PRO A 134 -12.18 -13.80 -3.86
CA PRO A 134 -11.91 -12.43 -3.49
C PRO A 134 -12.48 -12.10 -2.10
N SER A 135 -11.81 -11.23 -1.35
CA SER A 135 -12.25 -10.84 -0.01
C SER A 135 -11.85 -9.41 0.33
N TYR A 136 -12.59 -8.78 1.23
CA TYR A 136 -12.34 -7.42 1.71
C TYR A 136 -12.10 -7.40 3.22
N GLN A 137 -11.22 -6.50 3.65
CA GLN A 137 -11.13 -6.04 5.03
C GLN A 137 -11.08 -4.52 5.00
N GLU A 138 -12.08 -3.89 5.58
CA GLU A 138 -12.22 -2.44 5.62
C GLU A 138 -12.20 -2.00 7.06
N LEU A 139 -11.40 -0.97 7.35
CA LEU A 139 -11.37 -0.33 8.65
C LEU A 139 -11.52 1.17 8.45
N GLY A 140 -12.55 1.73 9.09
CA GLY A 140 -12.70 3.16 9.23
C GLY A 140 -11.57 3.78 10.07
N PRO A 141 -11.43 5.11 10.06
CA PRO A 141 -10.32 5.79 10.73
C PRO A 141 -10.22 5.54 12.24
N ASN A 142 -11.34 5.23 12.90
CA ASN A 142 -11.41 4.93 14.33
C ASN A 142 -11.17 3.45 14.65
N GLU A 143 -11.20 2.58 13.63
CA GLU A 143 -10.99 1.14 13.75
C GLU A 143 -9.52 0.75 13.53
N ILE A 144 -8.73 1.63 12.90
CA ILE A 144 -7.27 1.47 12.79
C ILE A 144 -6.61 1.90 14.10
N PRO A 145 -6.02 0.98 14.86
CA PRO A 145 -5.43 1.31 16.15
C PRO A 145 -4.15 2.14 15.98
N SER A 146 -3.85 2.97 16.98
CA SER A 146 -2.67 3.83 16.99
C SER A 146 -1.75 3.50 18.16
N ALA A 147 -0.45 3.39 17.88
CA ALA A 147 0.60 3.32 18.88
C ALA A 147 1.20 4.70 19.13
N TYR A 148 1.61 4.93 20.38
CA TYR A 148 2.17 6.19 20.87
C TYR A 148 3.45 5.91 21.65
N PRO A 149 4.61 5.81 20.99
CA PRO A 149 5.86 5.42 21.63
C PRO A 149 6.26 6.31 22.83
N GLU A 150 5.92 7.60 22.77
CA GLU A 150 6.19 8.60 23.82
C GLU A 150 4.96 8.89 24.70
N GLY A 151 3.87 8.12 24.54
CA GLY A 151 2.57 8.38 25.16
C GLY A 151 1.65 9.28 24.31
N PRO A 152 0.34 9.39 24.65
CA PRO A 152 -0.67 10.03 23.80
C PRO A 152 -0.42 11.50 23.45
N GLU A 153 0.28 12.22 24.33
CA GLU A 153 0.68 13.63 24.16
C GLU A 153 2.07 13.78 23.50
N GLY A 154 2.70 12.66 23.13
CA GLY A 154 4.01 12.64 22.49
C GLY A 154 3.98 13.14 21.05
N SER A 155 5.18 13.39 20.50
CA SER A 155 5.30 13.97 19.16
C SER A 155 5.17 12.93 18.04
N VAL A 156 5.17 11.64 18.38
CA VAL A 156 5.10 10.52 17.42
C VAL A 156 3.80 9.75 17.57
N LYS A 157 3.06 9.62 16.46
CA LYS A 157 1.89 8.75 16.33
C LYS A 157 2.12 7.74 15.22
N ILE A 158 1.79 6.47 15.48
CA ILE A 158 1.89 5.40 14.49
C ILE A 158 0.51 4.75 14.34
N LYS A 159 -0.15 4.98 13.20
CA LYS A 159 -1.34 4.19 12.83
C LYS A 159 -0.88 2.82 12.35
N VAL A 160 -1.40 1.76 12.98
CA VAL A 160 -1.04 0.37 12.70
C VAL A 160 -2.08 -0.21 11.75
N VAL A 161 -1.88 0.01 10.44
CA VAL A 161 -2.79 -0.48 9.39
C VAL A 161 -2.75 -2.01 9.32
N SER A 162 -1.56 -2.59 9.36
CA SER A 162 -1.35 -4.04 9.54
C SER A 162 -0.07 -4.31 10.32
N GLY A 163 -0.03 -5.44 11.04
CA GLY A 163 1.12 -5.81 11.87
C GLY A 163 1.03 -5.29 13.30
N LYS A 164 2.20 -5.09 13.94
CA LYS A 164 2.31 -4.72 15.34
C LYS A 164 3.35 -3.61 15.57
N SER A 165 3.00 -2.63 16.40
CA SER A 165 3.89 -1.54 16.80
C SER A 165 3.69 -1.22 18.28
N HIS A 166 4.77 -1.24 19.07
CA HIS A 166 4.78 -0.85 20.49
C HIS A 166 3.61 -1.42 21.32
N GLY A 167 3.34 -2.71 21.18
CA GLY A 167 2.28 -3.42 21.91
C GLY A 167 0.88 -3.30 21.31
N VAL A 168 0.68 -2.49 20.27
CA VAL A 168 -0.57 -2.33 19.53
C VAL A 168 -0.55 -3.18 18.26
N GLU A 169 -1.63 -3.90 17.99
CA GLU A 169 -1.74 -4.83 16.87
C GLU A 169 -3.01 -4.55 16.04
N SER A 170 -2.88 -4.59 14.72
CA SER A 170 -4.01 -4.40 13.80
C SER A 170 -4.92 -5.63 13.74
N PRO A 171 -6.25 -5.45 13.56
CA PRO A 171 -7.15 -6.55 13.29
C PRO A 171 -7.03 -7.12 11.85
N VAL A 172 -6.34 -6.44 10.93
CA VAL A 172 -6.15 -6.92 9.55
C VAL A 172 -5.42 -8.26 9.52
N ARG A 173 -5.91 -9.18 8.70
CA ARG A 173 -5.37 -10.52 8.44
C ARG A 173 -5.02 -10.66 6.97
N HIS A 174 -3.75 -10.53 6.63
CA HIS A 174 -3.26 -10.63 5.26
C HIS A 174 -2.93 -12.08 4.88
N LEU A 175 -3.06 -12.41 3.59
CA LEU A 175 -2.54 -13.66 3.01
C LEU A 175 -1.09 -13.43 2.58
N GLY A 176 -0.14 -14.15 3.19
CA GLY A 176 1.28 -13.80 3.20
C GLY A 176 1.65 -12.94 4.42
N GLY A 177 2.83 -12.32 4.46
CA GLY A 177 3.24 -11.39 5.52
C GLY A 177 3.34 -9.96 5.03
N CYS A 178 2.58 -9.01 5.60
CA CYS A 178 2.71 -7.58 5.28
C CYS A 178 2.31 -6.66 6.43
N TRP A 179 3.27 -5.91 6.97
CA TRP A 179 3.06 -4.86 7.94
C TRP A 179 3.04 -3.51 7.24
N TYR A 180 2.08 -2.67 7.62
CA TYR A 180 1.87 -1.34 7.07
C TYR A 180 1.61 -0.38 8.22
N PHE A 181 2.42 0.66 8.29
CA PHE A 181 2.32 1.69 9.29
C PHE A 181 2.26 3.06 8.62
N HIS A 182 1.41 3.95 9.12
CA HIS A 182 1.50 5.37 8.83
C HIS A 182 2.05 6.07 10.07
N LEU A 183 3.21 6.72 9.92
CA LEU A 183 3.88 7.44 10.98
C LEU A 183 3.72 8.95 10.77
N SER A 184 3.41 9.65 11.86
CA SER A 184 3.29 11.10 11.91
C SER A 184 4.15 11.64 13.05
N PHE A 185 5.00 12.61 12.73
CA PHE A 185 5.89 13.29 13.66
C PHE A 185 5.50 14.76 13.68
N SER A 186 4.99 15.27 14.82
CA SER A 186 4.58 16.67 14.93
C SER A 186 5.77 17.63 15.00
N GLU A 187 6.89 17.20 15.56
CA GLU A 187 8.09 18.00 15.79
C GLU A 187 9.32 17.39 15.08
N LYS A 188 10.23 18.26 14.64
CA LYS A 188 11.55 17.92 14.11
C LYS A 188 12.47 17.26 15.16
N GLY A 189 13.32 16.35 14.70
CA GLY A 189 14.37 15.72 15.50
C GLY A 189 13.88 14.59 16.41
N LYS A 190 12.58 14.29 16.39
CA LYS A 190 11.98 13.19 17.15
C LYS A 190 12.32 11.87 16.50
N THR A 191 12.63 10.87 17.31
CA THR A 191 13.18 9.59 16.84
C THR A 191 12.36 8.43 17.39
N VAL A 192 12.05 7.46 16.53
CA VAL A 192 11.43 6.20 16.93
C VAL A 192 12.14 5.03 16.29
N PHE A 193 12.16 3.90 16.99
CA PHE A 193 12.61 2.62 16.43
C PHE A 193 11.40 1.71 16.23
N GLN A 194 11.12 1.32 14.98
CA GLN A 194 10.09 0.34 14.68
C GLN A 194 10.73 -1.02 14.43
N GLU A 195 10.36 -2.01 15.23
CA GLU A 195 10.73 -3.41 15.01
C GLU A 195 10.10 -3.90 13.71
N ILE A 196 10.87 -4.67 12.94
CA ILE A 196 10.40 -5.39 11.76
C ILE A 196 10.68 -6.87 12.03
N PRO A 197 9.79 -7.82 11.66
CA PRO A 197 10.01 -9.23 11.94
C PRO A 197 11.42 -9.68 11.51
N GLU A 198 12.07 -10.50 12.33
CA GLU A 198 13.49 -10.88 12.20
C GLU A 198 13.80 -11.68 10.92
N LEU A 199 12.78 -12.17 10.23
CA LEU A 199 12.93 -12.73 8.89
C LEU A 199 13.37 -11.61 7.93
N LYS A 200 14.05 -11.95 6.83
CA LYS A 200 14.59 -11.00 5.83
C LYS A 200 13.49 -10.26 5.03
N TRP A 201 12.45 -9.78 5.72
CA TRP A 201 11.33 -9.02 5.19
C TRP A 201 11.86 -7.83 4.42
N THR A 202 11.38 -7.71 3.20
CA THR A 202 11.60 -6.55 2.37
C THR A 202 10.88 -5.38 3.00
N ALA A 203 11.57 -4.26 3.19
CA ALA A 203 10.97 -3.07 3.80
C ALA A 203 11.29 -1.80 3.01
N PHE A 204 10.35 -0.88 3.00
CA PHE A 204 10.53 0.44 2.42
C PHE A 204 9.79 1.51 3.20
N ILE A 205 10.25 2.75 3.07
CA ILE A 205 9.55 3.94 3.56
C ILE A 205 9.14 4.78 2.35
N TYR A 206 7.93 5.31 2.35
CA TYR A 206 7.52 6.34 1.38
C TYR A 206 7.10 7.61 2.11
N ILE A 207 7.79 8.70 1.79
CA ILE A 207 7.61 10.00 2.44
C ILE A 207 6.67 10.82 1.58
N TRP A 208 5.58 11.32 2.16
CA TRP A 208 4.64 12.15 1.40
C TRP A 208 4.62 13.60 1.87
N LYS A 209 5.13 13.87 3.09
CA LYS A 209 5.25 15.20 3.69
C LYS A 209 6.46 15.28 4.64
N GLY A 210 7.21 16.38 4.57
CA GLY A 210 8.43 16.61 5.34
C GLY A 210 9.60 15.75 4.85
N SER A 211 10.50 15.42 5.77
CA SER A 211 11.72 14.67 5.49
C SER A 211 12.11 13.75 6.65
N VAL A 212 12.83 12.66 6.38
CA VAL A 212 13.19 11.66 7.40
C VAL A 212 14.65 11.24 7.29
N ILE A 213 15.32 11.09 8.43
CA ILE A 213 16.66 10.53 8.55
C ILE A 213 16.53 9.07 9.00
N ILE A 214 17.23 8.16 8.31
CA ILE A 214 17.16 6.72 8.57
C ILE A 214 18.48 6.21 9.16
N GLY A 215 18.41 5.51 10.29
CA GLY A 215 19.56 4.94 10.96
C GLY A 215 20.66 5.98 11.21
N ASN A 216 21.86 5.70 10.71
CA ASN A 216 23.04 6.58 10.84
C ASN A 216 23.24 7.53 9.65
N SER A 217 22.24 7.70 8.77
CA SER A 217 22.35 8.66 7.67
C SER A 217 22.59 10.08 8.20
N THR A 218 23.45 10.84 7.53
CA THR A 218 23.72 12.25 7.87
C THR A 218 22.79 13.22 7.14
N MET A 219 22.15 12.78 6.04
CA MET A 219 21.27 13.60 5.23
C MET A 219 19.82 13.12 5.36
N PRO A 220 18.86 14.04 5.56
CA PRO A 220 17.45 13.70 5.49
C PRO A 220 17.06 13.33 4.05
N ALA A 221 16.19 12.35 3.92
CA ALA A 221 15.51 12.03 2.68
C ALA A 221 14.24 12.86 2.56
N GLU A 222 14.04 13.46 1.38
CA GLU A 222 12.96 14.39 1.11
C GLU A 222 11.64 13.69 0.72
N SER A 223 10.54 14.44 0.79
CA SER A 223 9.23 14.01 0.31
C SER A 223 9.23 13.44 -1.12
N PHE A 224 8.23 12.60 -1.38
CA PHE A 224 8.00 11.85 -2.62
C PHE A 224 9.07 10.82 -2.99
N HIS A 225 9.91 10.42 -2.03
CA HIS A 225 10.86 9.33 -2.22
C HIS A 225 10.38 8.03 -1.57
N THR A 226 10.58 6.92 -2.28
CA THR A 226 10.64 5.59 -1.70
C THR A 226 12.08 5.27 -1.31
N LEU A 227 12.28 4.90 -0.05
CA LEU A 227 13.54 4.44 0.52
C LEU A 227 13.47 2.94 0.71
N VAL A 228 14.19 2.17 -0.10
CA VAL A 228 14.34 0.73 0.10
C VAL A 228 15.33 0.52 1.22
N LEU A 229 14.94 -0.27 2.22
CA LEU A 229 15.73 -0.54 3.41
C LEU A 229 16.53 -1.85 3.25
N SER A 230 17.67 -1.93 3.92
CA SER A 230 18.42 -3.17 4.04
C SER A 230 17.64 -4.26 4.81
N ALA A 231 18.11 -5.49 4.67
CA ALA A 231 17.64 -6.66 5.41
C ALA A 231 18.86 -7.56 5.75
N ASN A 232 19.91 -6.93 6.28
CA ASN A 232 21.15 -7.60 6.65
C ASN A 232 20.94 -8.42 7.94
N GLU A 233 21.76 -9.47 8.11
CA GLU A 233 21.74 -10.28 9.32
C GLU A 233 22.03 -9.42 10.56
N GLY A 234 21.21 -9.60 11.61
CA GLY A 234 21.31 -8.85 12.85
C GLY A 234 20.56 -7.52 12.88
N GLU A 235 20.04 -7.01 11.75
CA GLU A 235 19.14 -5.85 11.75
C GLU A 235 17.75 -6.24 12.28
N THR A 236 17.25 -5.52 13.28
CA THR A 236 16.01 -5.87 14.03
C THR A 236 14.86 -4.91 13.80
N GLY A 237 15.08 -3.84 13.04
CA GLY A 237 14.07 -2.82 12.77
C GLY A 237 14.65 -1.62 12.06
N VAL A 238 13.96 -0.49 12.12
CA VAL A 238 14.42 0.76 11.50
C VAL A 238 14.27 1.92 12.48
N GLN A 239 15.36 2.66 12.66
CA GLN A 239 15.36 3.93 13.38
C GLN A 239 15.04 5.05 12.40
N MET A 240 14.06 5.88 12.75
CA MET A 240 13.55 6.95 11.92
C MET A 240 13.51 8.24 12.74
N THR A 241 14.10 9.30 12.22
CA THR A 241 14.15 10.62 12.85
C THR A 241 13.53 11.66 11.92
N SER A 242 12.60 12.49 12.43
CA SER A 242 12.01 13.57 11.63
C SER A 242 13.04 14.65 11.28
N GLY A 243 13.15 15.00 10.00
CA GLY A 243 14.00 16.08 9.49
C GLY A 243 13.34 17.46 9.57
N GLU A 244 12.01 17.47 9.63
CA GLU A 244 11.13 18.65 9.66
C GLU A 244 9.96 18.45 10.61
N ASP A 245 9.29 19.55 10.99
CA ASP A 245 8.01 19.50 11.69
C ASP A 245 6.92 18.92 10.77
N ASP A 246 5.90 18.29 11.36
CA ASP A 246 4.77 17.68 10.62
C ASP A 246 5.21 16.73 9.49
N THR A 247 6.23 15.91 9.80
CA THR A 247 6.75 14.87 8.90
C THR A 247 5.82 13.66 8.91
N GLN A 248 5.41 13.20 7.73
CA GLN A 248 4.50 12.06 7.59
C GLN A 248 4.95 11.13 6.46
N PHE A 249 4.95 9.84 6.75
CA PHE A 249 5.40 8.80 5.84
C PHE A 249 4.78 7.45 6.19
N ILE A 250 4.78 6.54 5.23
CA ILE A 250 4.44 5.14 5.49
C ILE A 250 5.70 4.30 5.62
N LEU A 251 5.68 3.32 6.51
CA LEU A 251 6.65 2.24 6.58
C LEU A 251 5.91 0.95 6.27
N VAL A 252 6.40 0.22 5.28
CA VAL A 252 5.81 -1.06 4.87
C VAL A 252 6.91 -2.12 4.88
N ALA A 253 6.62 -3.28 5.46
CA ALA A 253 7.51 -4.42 5.47
C ALA A 253 6.74 -5.69 5.13
N GLY A 254 7.26 -6.54 4.26
CA GLY A 254 6.58 -7.73 3.79
C GLY A 254 7.50 -8.92 3.63
N GLU A 255 6.95 -10.11 3.82
CA GLU A 255 7.65 -11.36 3.61
C GLU A 255 7.99 -11.52 2.12
N PRO A 256 9.29 -11.59 1.74
CA PRO A 256 9.64 -11.80 0.34
C PRO A 256 9.14 -13.16 -0.12
N LEU A 257 8.58 -13.21 -1.32
CA LEU A 257 8.14 -14.46 -1.92
C LEU A 257 9.24 -15.05 -2.79
N ASP A 258 9.59 -16.31 -2.54
CA ASP A 258 10.45 -17.11 -3.41
C ASP A 258 9.62 -17.67 -4.57
N GLN A 259 9.14 -16.77 -5.43
CA GLN A 259 8.35 -17.11 -6.61
C GLN A 259 8.65 -16.17 -7.77
N THR A 260 8.43 -16.66 -8.99
CA THR A 260 8.53 -15.80 -10.17
C THR A 260 7.30 -14.89 -10.25
N VAL A 261 7.51 -13.62 -10.59
CA VAL A 261 6.44 -12.66 -10.84
C VAL A 261 6.28 -12.49 -12.34
N PHE A 262 5.18 -13.00 -12.89
CA PHE A 262 4.71 -12.68 -14.24
C PHE A 262 3.55 -11.69 -14.13
N GLN A 263 3.82 -10.42 -14.43
CA GLN A 263 2.82 -9.36 -14.46
C GLN A 263 2.48 -8.96 -15.89
N TYR A 264 1.19 -8.94 -16.21
CA TYR A 264 0.66 -8.39 -17.45
C TYR A 264 -0.51 -7.46 -17.12
N GLY A 265 -0.22 -6.16 -17.04
CA GLY A 265 -1.19 -5.15 -16.58
C GLY A 265 -1.75 -5.51 -15.19
N PRO A 266 -3.07 -5.73 -15.05
CA PRO A 266 -3.73 -6.02 -13.78
C PRO A 266 -3.62 -7.48 -13.30
N PHE A 267 -2.96 -8.34 -14.07
CA PHE A 267 -2.88 -9.77 -13.78
C PHE A 267 -1.47 -10.14 -13.34
N VAL A 268 -1.35 -10.75 -12.16
CA VAL A 268 -0.06 -11.16 -11.60
C VAL A 268 -0.09 -12.63 -11.20
N MET A 269 0.63 -13.45 -11.96
CA MET A 269 0.70 -14.90 -11.77
C MET A 269 2.16 -15.36 -11.65
N THR A 270 2.38 -16.67 -11.50
CA THR A 270 3.74 -17.24 -11.32
C THR A 270 4.34 -17.82 -12.59
N THR A 271 3.55 -17.98 -13.65
CA THR A 271 3.99 -18.50 -14.95
C THR A 271 3.34 -17.75 -16.11
N ARG A 272 3.94 -17.84 -17.30
CA ARG A 272 3.39 -17.26 -18.53
C ARG A 272 2.08 -17.94 -18.93
N GLU A 273 1.99 -19.24 -18.73
CA GLU A 273 0.82 -20.07 -19.04
C GLU A 273 -0.38 -19.66 -18.16
N GLU A 274 -0.15 -19.38 -16.88
CA GLU A 274 -1.17 -18.85 -15.97
C GLU A 274 -1.69 -17.48 -16.41
N ILE A 275 -0.82 -16.59 -16.91
CA ILE A 275 -1.23 -15.31 -17.49
C ILE A 275 -2.08 -15.51 -18.75
N GLN A 276 -1.66 -16.39 -19.66
CA GLN A 276 -2.43 -16.68 -20.88
C GLN A 276 -3.82 -17.24 -20.53
N LYS A 277 -3.90 -18.15 -19.55
CA LYS A 277 -5.18 -18.65 -19.04
C LYS A 277 -6.02 -17.53 -18.43
N THR A 278 -5.40 -16.63 -17.66
CA THR A 278 -6.10 -15.49 -17.04
C THR A 278 -6.70 -14.54 -18.07
N LEU A 279 -5.98 -14.27 -19.15
CA LEU A 279 -6.51 -13.48 -20.27
C LEU A 279 -7.73 -14.16 -20.91
N MET A 280 -7.68 -15.48 -21.11
CA MET A 280 -8.83 -16.25 -21.62
C MET A 280 -10.00 -16.24 -20.63
N ASP A 281 -9.75 -16.42 -19.34
CA ASP A 281 -10.77 -16.39 -18.29
C ASP A 281 -11.51 -15.05 -18.26
N TYR A 282 -10.77 -13.93 -18.31
CA TYR A 282 -11.35 -12.59 -18.39
C TYR A 282 -12.13 -12.39 -19.69
N GLN A 283 -11.55 -12.74 -20.84
CA GLN A 283 -12.18 -12.57 -22.15
C GLN A 283 -13.47 -13.37 -22.31
N PHE A 284 -13.53 -14.59 -21.79
CA PHE A 284 -14.71 -15.46 -21.89
C PHE A 284 -15.64 -15.40 -20.68
N GLY A 285 -15.30 -14.58 -19.67
CA GLY A 285 -16.06 -14.42 -18.43
C GLY A 285 -16.19 -15.73 -17.64
N ARG A 286 -15.07 -16.31 -17.20
CA ARG A 286 -15.03 -17.61 -16.49
C ARG A 286 -14.02 -17.62 -15.35
N ASN A 287 -14.13 -18.60 -14.47
CA ASN A 287 -13.15 -18.91 -13.41
C ASN A 287 -12.82 -17.70 -12.52
N GLY A 288 -13.84 -16.97 -12.07
CA GLY A 288 -13.69 -15.75 -11.25
C GLY A 288 -14.04 -14.45 -12.00
N PHE A 289 -14.24 -14.50 -13.32
CA PHE A 289 -14.63 -13.35 -14.13
C PHE A 289 -16.01 -13.50 -14.77
N GLU A 290 -16.91 -14.29 -14.17
CA GLU A 290 -18.25 -14.61 -14.70
C GLU A 290 -19.08 -13.38 -15.09
N LYS A 291 -18.77 -12.21 -14.51
CA LYS A 291 -19.50 -10.95 -14.72
C LYS A 291 -18.78 -9.93 -15.62
N ALA A 292 -17.63 -10.26 -16.20
CA ALA A 292 -16.74 -9.29 -16.85
C ALA A 292 -17.35 -8.44 -17.97
N HIS A 293 -18.32 -8.99 -18.69
CA HIS A 293 -18.92 -8.31 -19.85
C HIS A 293 -20.38 -7.90 -19.61
N THR A 294 -20.89 -8.13 -18.40
CA THR A 294 -22.30 -7.92 -18.04
C THR A 294 -22.48 -6.99 -16.86
N TRP A 295 -21.48 -6.92 -15.97
CA TRP A 295 -21.48 -5.99 -14.86
C TRP A 295 -20.90 -4.66 -15.29
N GLN A 296 -21.48 -3.59 -14.76
CA GLN A 296 -20.98 -2.24 -14.87
C GLN A 296 -21.23 -1.54 -13.53
N SER A 297 -20.23 -0.84 -12.99
CA SER A 297 -20.44 -0.07 -11.78
C SER A 297 -21.38 1.12 -12.02
N GLU A 298 -22.06 1.57 -10.97
CA GLU A 298 -22.80 2.82 -10.96
C GLU A 298 -21.86 4.02 -10.85
N ILE A 299 -20.75 3.86 -10.12
CA ILE A 299 -19.79 4.94 -9.86
C ILE A 299 -18.85 5.23 -11.03
N GLY A 300 -18.48 4.23 -11.84
CA GLY A 300 -17.57 4.38 -12.97
C GLY A 300 -18.21 4.99 -14.23
N LYS A 301 -19.53 5.22 -14.21
CA LYS A 301 -20.26 5.92 -15.28
C LYS A 301 -20.23 7.44 -15.14
N GLN A 302 -19.77 7.94 -13.99
CA GLN A 302 -19.83 9.35 -13.60
C GLN A 302 -18.67 10.16 -14.19
#